data_AF-A0A9Q4L3P6-F1
#
_entry.id   AF-A0A9Q4L3P6-F1
#
_cell.length_a   1.000
_cell.length_b   1.000
_cell.length_c   1.000
_cell.angle_alpha   90.00
_cell.angle_beta   90.00
_cell.angle_gamma   90.00
#
_symmetry.space_group_name_H-M   'P 1'
#
loop_
_entity.id
_entity.type
_entity.pdbx_description
1 polymer ?
#
loop_
_entity_poly.entity_id
_entity_poly.type
_entity_poly.pdbx_seq_one_letter_code
_entity_poly.pdbx_strand_id
1 'polypeptide(L)'
;MTYCVEPYVQDLVWLWLENNPAYTQVGGEVSIGSGIHSGRIDLVAKTADGEYHGFEIKNNAFADEQLNRYLNSEYLDKLFHCSRVGESVADRLANKKKVGGGTYTNQQIRKQVSNAIAAGQYTEADYLEALDGHFPDDVLEQSVSVYQTNERILDDEQKTVRARLERNLGIPTADFDPSETYIDLEEAIKRMQNNLLLPDQTGVVDVPLELESTDEQDGFRQPLPNATDDAFSQQKWTAVEVIREGSSLPREHTPTLSCDNETWVQHHVWRAYGHIREAVVPSQQDNAEYLIDVMGFEDGKAPAKIYQEDNSKKLIGVEAKGDSTVATTEQIEEIRAQLERYQSSGVITHLYLAVPQQYQANGEQVLAVDSLSKVGLMTVSRSGEVTITREAMRSEMEFDGYIKRSGSNEYPRSIGFGNLRPRDEPEHVAPCRVG
;
A
#
# COMPACT_ATOMS: atom_id res chain seq x y z
N MET A 1 -2.62 10.34 -7.44
CA MET A 1 -2.57 9.16 -6.54
C MET A 1 -3.04 9.63 -5.17
N THR A 2 -4.01 8.96 -4.56
CA THR A 2 -4.58 9.40 -3.26
C THR A 2 -3.86 8.63 -2.16
N TYR A 3 -2.96 9.29 -1.44
CA TYR A 3 -2.05 8.66 -0.47
C TYR A 3 -2.80 8.04 0.73
N CYS A 4 -3.81 8.72 1.25
CA CYS A 4 -4.45 8.31 2.51
C CYS A 4 -5.55 7.24 2.42
N VAL A 5 -6.04 6.87 1.22
CA VAL A 5 -7.16 5.93 1.09
C VAL A 5 -6.75 4.49 1.36
N GLU A 6 -5.62 4.05 0.79
CA GLU A 6 -5.15 2.66 0.98
C GLU A 6 -4.77 2.38 2.44
N PRO A 7 -4.02 3.25 3.13
CA PRO A 7 -3.76 3.10 4.57
C PRO A 7 -5.04 3.13 5.42
N TYR A 8 -6.04 3.93 5.06
CA TYR A 8 -7.33 3.94 5.77
C TYR A 8 -8.10 2.63 5.57
N VAL A 9 -8.10 2.05 4.36
CA VAL A 9 -8.67 0.71 4.11
C VAL A 9 -7.95 -0.33 4.97
N GLN A 10 -6.62 -0.30 5.02
CA GLN A 10 -5.83 -1.19 5.87
C GLN A 10 -6.22 -1.08 7.35
N ASP A 11 -6.35 0.13 7.87
CA ASP A 11 -6.75 0.36 9.26
C ASP A 11 -8.19 -0.09 9.56
N LEU A 12 -9.12 0.05 8.62
CA LEU A 12 -10.48 -0.48 8.76
C LEU A 12 -10.50 -2.01 8.79
N VAL A 13 -9.72 -2.67 7.93
CA VAL A 13 -9.57 -4.13 7.95
C VAL A 13 -8.92 -4.56 9.26
N TRP A 14 -7.89 -3.86 9.74
CA TRP A 14 -7.25 -4.15 11.02
C TRP A 14 -8.25 -4.03 12.18
N LEU A 15 -9.02 -2.95 12.26
CA LEU A 15 -10.07 -2.79 13.29
C LEU A 15 -11.13 -3.90 13.21
N TRP A 16 -11.55 -4.26 12.01
CA TRP A 16 -12.49 -5.37 11.81
C TRP A 16 -11.93 -6.68 12.36
N LEU A 17 -10.66 -6.98 12.10
CA LEU A 17 -9.97 -8.17 12.62
C LEU A 17 -9.85 -8.15 14.16
N GLU A 18 -9.48 -7.02 14.76
CA GLU A 18 -9.38 -6.88 16.23
C GLU A 18 -10.72 -7.04 16.94
N ASN A 19 -11.81 -6.63 16.30
CA ASN A 19 -13.16 -6.72 16.87
C ASN A 19 -13.90 -8.01 16.50
N ASN A 20 -13.31 -8.85 15.65
CA ASN A 20 -13.88 -10.13 15.26
C ASN A 20 -13.36 -11.25 16.19
N PRO A 21 -14.24 -11.93 16.94
CA PRO A 21 -13.84 -12.94 17.93
C PRO A 21 -13.20 -14.21 17.32
N ALA A 22 -13.23 -14.36 15.99
CA ALA A 22 -12.52 -15.44 15.31
C ALA A 22 -10.99 -15.25 15.34
N TYR A 23 -10.51 -14.02 15.49
CA TYR A 23 -9.10 -13.67 15.48
C TYR A 23 -8.59 -13.34 16.88
N THR A 24 -7.33 -13.69 17.14
CA THR A 24 -6.68 -13.52 18.45
C THR A 24 -5.48 -12.59 18.40
N GLN A 25 -4.91 -12.37 17.21
CA GLN A 25 -3.77 -11.48 17.01
C GLN A 25 -3.78 -10.97 15.56
N VAL A 26 -3.34 -9.73 15.36
CA VAL A 26 -3.11 -9.11 14.05
C VAL A 26 -1.70 -8.54 14.03
N GLY A 27 -1.00 -8.68 12.91
CA GLY A 27 0.26 -8.02 12.63
C GLY A 27 0.23 -7.37 11.27
N GLY A 28 0.84 -6.19 11.16
CA GLY A 28 1.00 -5.48 9.89
C GLY A 28 2.36 -5.69 9.27
N GLU A 29 2.45 -5.53 7.95
CA GLU A 29 3.69 -5.58 7.17
C GLU A 29 4.55 -6.81 7.50
N VAL A 30 3.91 -7.98 7.41
CA VAL A 30 4.48 -9.26 7.85
C VAL A 30 5.29 -9.87 6.71
N SER A 31 6.57 -10.13 6.97
CA SER A 31 7.42 -10.84 6.01
C SER A 31 6.93 -12.29 5.83
N ILE A 32 6.67 -12.67 4.59
CA ILE A 32 6.26 -14.02 4.20
C ILE A 32 7.08 -14.52 3.01
N GLY A 33 7.25 -15.84 2.96
CA GLY A 33 8.00 -16.55 1.92
C GLY A 33 9.52 -16.44 2.09
N SER A 34 10.24 -17.16 1.21
CA SER A 34 11.69 -17.10 1.11
C SER A 34 12.12 -17.06 -0.36
N GLY A 35 13.34 -16.55 -0.63
CA GLY A 35 13.86 -16.44 -1.99
C GLY A 35 12.96 -15.60 -2.91
N ILE A 36 12.55 -16.17 -4.05
CA ILE A 36 11.68 -15.52 -5.04
C ILE A 36 10.25 -15.28 -4.55
N HIS A 37 9.81 -16.01 -3.53
CA HIS A 37 8.49 -15.85 -2.91
C HIS A 37 8.53 -14.91 -1.71
N SER A 38 9.68 -14.30 -1.42
CA SER A 38 9.77 -13.30 -0.37
C SER A 38 8.93 -12.06 -0.72
N GLY A 39 8.18 -11.63 0.28
CA GLY A 39 7.41 -10.40 0.23
C GLY A 39 6.94 -10.01 1.61
N ARG A 40 6.22 -8.91 1.65
CA ARG A 40 5.69 -8.33 2.88
C ARG A 40 4.21 -8.10 2.63
N ILE A 41 3.37 -8.85 3.32
CA ILE A 41 1.92 -8.76 3.19
C ILE A 41 1.41 -7.71 4.17
N ASP A 42 0.43 -6.93 3.74
CA ASP A 42 -0.03 -5.75 4.46
C ASP A 42 -0.55 -6.11 5.86
N LEU A 43 -1.36 -7.17 6.01
CA LEU A 43 -1.79 -7.70 7.30
C LEU A 43 -1.78 -9.24 7.33
N VAL A 44 -1.53 -9.81 8.51
CA VAL A 44 -1.81 -11.20 8.84
C VAL A 44 -2.54 -11.27 10.17
N ALA A 45 -3.62 -12.05 10.22
CA ALA A 45 -4.34 -12.35 11.45
C ALA A 45 -4.24 -13.82 11.82
N LYS A 46 -4.09 -14.09 13.11
CA LYS A 46 -4.12 -15.44 13.68
C LYS A 46 -5.50 -15.73 14.24
N THR A 47 -6.10 -16.85 13.84
CA THR A 47 -7.40 -17.30 14.34
C THR A 47 -7.30 -17.98 15.72
N ALA A 48 -8.43 -18.22 16.37
CA ALA A 48 -8.49 -18.92 17.67
C ALA A 48 -8.05 -20.38 17.61
N ASP A 49 -8.21 -21.05 16.46
CA ASP A 49 -7.73 -22.42 16.19
C ASP A 49 -6.28 -22.46 15.68
N GLY A 50 -5.65 -21.30 15.48
CA GLY A 50 -4.23 -21.18 15.15
C GLY A 50 -3.90 -21.15 13.65
N GLU A 51 -4.89 -20.97 12.79
CA GLU A 51 -4.70 -20.63 11.38
C GLU A 51 -4.18 -19.19 11.23
N TYR A 52 -3.50 -18.95 10.11
CA TYR A 52 -2.98 -17.64 9.72
C TYR A 52 -3.62 -17.21 8.41
N HIS A 53 -4.40 -16.13 8.48
CA HIS A 53 -5.06 -15.52 7.33
C HIS A 53 -4.29 -14.27 6.91
N GLY A 54 -3.86 -14.22 5.65
CA GLY A 54 -3.20 -13.06 5.06
C GLY A 54 -4.19 -12.16 4.34
N PHE A 55 -4.01 -10.85 4.45
CA PHE A 55 -4.87 -9.84 3.84
C PHE A 55 -3.98 -8.84 3.08
N GLU A 56 -4.09 -8.85 1.75
CA GLU A 56 -3.43 -7.86 0.88
C GLU A 56 -4.43 -6.76 0.54
N ILE A 57 -4.09 -5.52 0.88
CA ILE A 57 -4.95 -4.35 0.70
C ILE A 57 -4.60 -3.67 -0.63
N LYS A 58 -5.62 -3.29 -1.38
CA LYS A 58 -5.50 -2.39 -2.52
C LYS A 58 -6.67 -1.43 -2.56
N ASN A 59 -6.40 -0.19 -2.95
CA ASN A 59 -7.48 0.78 -3.16
C ASN A 59 -8.42 0.36 -4.32
N ASN A 60 -7.89 0.29 -5.55
CA ASN A 60 -8.69 0.04 -6.78
C ASN A 60 -8.06 -0.96 -7.75
N ALA A 61 -6.90 -1.51 -7.40
CA ALA A 61 -6.12 -2.36 -8.27
C ALA A 61 -6.23 -3.81 -7.81
N PHE A 62 -6.21 -4.73 -8.76
CA PHE A 62 -6.11 -6.15 -8.42
C PHE A 62 -4.65 -6.56 -8.36
N ALA A 63 -4.22 -7.15 -7.24
CA ALA A 63 -2.82 -7.45 -6.94
C ALA A 63 -2.35 -8.81 -7.50
N ASP A 64 -2.56 -9.05 -8.80
CA ASP A 64 -2.31 -10.34 -9.47
C ASP A 64 -0.97 -11.00 -9.05
N GLU A 65 0.13 -10.27 -9.19
CA GLU A 65 1.49 -10.80 -8.95
C GLU A 65 1.77 -11.07 -7.46
N GLN A 66 1.38 -10.15 -6.58
CA GLN A 66 1.62 -10.27 -5.13
C GLN A 66 0.78 -11.41 -4.55
N LEU A 67 -0.48 -11.53 -4.95
CA LEU A 67 -1.35 -12.61 -4.49
C LEU A 67 -0.81 -13.98 -4.90
N ASN A 68 -0.40 -14.16 -6.16
CA ASN A 68 0.21 -15.41 -6.60
C ASN A 68 1.51 -15.73 -5.84
N ARG A 69 2.31 -14.72 -5.50
CA ARG A 69 3.49 -14.90 -4.64
C ARG A 69 3.11 -15.43 -3.27
N TYR A 70 2.06 -14.88 -2.65
CA TYR A 70 1.65 -15.23 -1.29
C TYR A 70 0.91 -16.56 -1.20
N LEU A 71 0.15 -16.94 -2.23
CA LEU A 71 -0.42 -18.28 -2.36
C LEU A 71 0.66 -19.36 -2.31
N ASN A 72 1.83 -19.09 -2.88
CA ASN A 72 2.98 -19.98 -2.91
C ASN A 72 3.97 -19.77 -1.75
N SER A 73 3.62 -18.99 -0.73
CA SER A 73 4.55 -18.65 0.36
C SER A 73 4.70 -19.75 1.40
N GLU A 74 3.70 -20.62 1.56
CA GLU A 74 3.62 -21.66 2.61
C GLU A 74 3.53 -21.09 4.05
N TYR A 75 3.25 -19.79 4.22
CA TYR A 75 3.07 -19.14 5.53
C TYR A 75 1.62 -18.96 5.97
N LEU A 76 0.66 -19.12 5.05
CA LEU A 76 -0.74 -18.75 5.26
C LEU A 76 -1.62 -19.97 5.07
N ASP A 77 -2.71 -20.06 5.85
CA ASP A 77 -3.76 -21.05 5.69
C ASP A 77 -4.88 -20.53 4.76
N LYS A 78 -5.07 -19.20 4.70
CA LYS A 78 -5.92 -18.51 3.71
C LYS A 78 -5.31 -17.17 3.30
N LEU A 79 -5.65 -16.73 2.08
CA LEU A 79 -5.26 -15.42 1.55
C LEU A 79 -6.49 -14.66 1.08
N PHE A 80 -6.56 -13.37 1.39
CA PHE A 80 -7.64 -12.47 1.02
C PHE A 80 -7.10 -11.23 0.29
N HIS A 81 -7.82 -10.81 -0.74
CA HIS A 81 -7.70 -9.47 -1.32
C HIS A 81 -8.73 -8.54 -0.68
N CYS A 82 -8.29 -7.41 -0.16
CA CYS A 82 -9.15 -6.42 0.48
C CYS A 82 -9.18 -5.14 -0.34
N SER A 83 -10.36 -4.67 -0.71
CA SER A 83 -10.51 -3.41 -1.45
C SER A 83 -11.88 -2.79 -1.26
N ARG A 84 -12.01 -1.52 -1.64
CA ARG A 84 -13.33 -0.84 -1.70
C ARG A 84 -14.18 -1.23 -2.91
N VAL A 85 -13.62 -2.05 -3.80
CA VAL A 85 -14.27 -2.55 -5.02
C VAL A 85 -14.32 -4.07 -4.99
N GLY A 86 -14.55 -4.64 -3.80
CA GLY A 86 -14.53 -6.08 -3.56
C GLY A 86 -15.46 -6.82 -4.50
N GLU A 87 -16.68 -6.34 -4.72
CA GLU A 87 -17.64 -6.97 -5.64
C GLU A 87 -17.06 -7.11 -7.06
N SER A 88 -16.45 -6.04 -7.59
CA SER A 88 -15.81 -6.08 -8.91
C SER A 88 -14.64 -7.07 -8.97
N VAL A 89 -13.90 -7.20 -7.87
CA VAL A 89 -12.82 -8.18 -7.75
C VAL A 89 -13.35 -9.61 -7.65
N ALA A 90 -14.40 -9.84 -6.85
CA ALA A 90 -15.05 -11.14 -6.72
C ALA A 90 -15.64 -11.59 -8.06
N ASP A 91 -16.31 -10.70 -8.80
CA ASP A 91 -16.80 -10.94 -10.15
C ASP A 91 -15.66 -11.28 -11.12
N ARG A 92 -14.53 -10.58 -11.01
CA ARG A 92 -13.36 -10.83 -11.85
C ARG A 92 -12.80 -12.24 -11.63
N LEU A 93 -12.66 -12.65 -10.37
CA LEU A 93 -12.21 -13.99 -9.98
C LEU A 93 -13.20 -15.07 -10.42
N ALA A 94 -14.50 -14.85 -10.20
CA ALA A 94 -15.55 -15.80 -10.59
C ALA A 94 -15.63 -16.01 -12.10
N ASN A 95 -15.48 -14.93 -12.88
CA ASN A 95 -15.56 -14.96 -14.34
C ASN A 95 -14.22 -15.24 -15.04
N LYS A 96 -13.14 -15.52 -14.27
CA LYS A 96 -11.78 -15.75 -14.77
C LYS A 96 -11.27 -14.65 -15.73
N LYS A 97 -11.72 -13.40 -15.56
CA LYS A 97 -11.38 -12.30 -16.48
C LYS A 97 -10.07 -11.65 -16.07
N LYS A 98 -9.00 -11.85 -16.85
CA LYS A 98 -7.73 -11.17 -16.61
C LYS A 98 -7.67 -9.81 -17.30
N VAL A 99 -7.31 -8.75 -16.56
CA VAL A 99 -7.08 -7.41 -17.12
C VAL A 99 -5.60 -7.28 -17.42
N GLY A 100 -5.19 -7.45 -18.68
CA GLY A 100 -3.97 -6.86 -19.28
C GLY A 100 -2.60 -6.96 -18.57
N GLY A 101 -2.44 -7.74 -17.50
CA GLY A 101 -1.23 -7.77 -16.67
C GLY A 101 -0.15 -8.73 -17.16
N GLY A 102 1.09 -8.25 -17.23
CA GLY A 102 2.30 -9.08 -17.33
C GLY A 102 3.08 -9.03 -18.65
N THR A 103 2.90 -8.01 -19.50
CA THR A 103 3.57 -7.94 -20.81
C THR A 103 5.10 -7.94 -20.72
N TYR A 104 5.66 -7.30 -19.69
CA TYR A 104 7.11 -7.17 -19.48
C TYR A 104 7.72 -8.40 -18.78
N THR A 105 7.12 -8.89 -17.70
CA THR A 105 7.61 -10.08 -16.96
C THR A 105 7.58 -11.33 -17.85
N ASN A 106 6.51 -11.53 -18.64
CA ASN A 106 6.45 -12.64 -19.60
C ASN A 106 7.47 -12.49 -20.72
N GLN A 107 7.83 -11.26 -21.10
CA GLN A 107 8.88 -11.03 -22.09
C GLN A 107 10.26 -11.41 -21.54
N GLN A 108 10.54 -11.12 -20.27
CA GLN A 108 11.78 -11.53 -19.60
C GLN A 108 11.86 -13.05 -19.46
N ILE A 109 10.81 -13.70 -18.95
CA ILE A 109 10.77 -15.16 -18.81
C ILE A 109 10.97 -15.82 -20.19
N ARG A 110 10.29 -15.32 -21.23
CA ARG A 110 10.47 -15.83 -22.60
C ARG A 110 11.91 -15.68 -23.10
N LYS A 111 12.59 -14.57 -22.79
CA LYS A 111 14.01 -14.38 -23.13
C LYS A 111 14.87 -15.45 -22.43
N GLN A 112 14.63 -15.70 -21.14
CA GLN A 112 15.35 -16.72 -20.37
C GLN A 112 15.09 -18.14 -20.89
N VAL A 113 13.84 -18.45 -21.23
CA VAL A 113 13.45 -19.73 -21.86
C VAL A 113 14.14 -19.92 -23.20
N SER A 114 14.11 -18.90 -24.07
CA SER A 114 14.76 -18.97 -25.38
C SER A 114 16.28 -19.19 -25.26
N ASN A 115 16.92 -18.52 -24.29
CA ASN A 115 18.33 -18.74 -23.98
C ASN A 115 18.61 -20.15 -23.46
N ALA A 116 17.75 -20.70 -22.59
CA ALA A 116 17.89 -22.06 -22.08
C ALA A 116 17.74 -23.13 -23.17
N ILE A 117 16.82 -22.92 -24.11
CA ILE A 117 16.66 -23.77 -25.31
C ILE A 117 17.89 -23.68 -26.20
N ALA A 118 18.38 -22.47 -26.49
CA ALA A 118 19.58 -22.28 -27.30
C ALA A 118 20.84 -22.90 -26.66
N ALA A 119 20.91 -22.93 -25.33
CA ALA A 119 21.96 -23.59 -24.56
C ALA A 119 21.75 -25.10 -24.36
N GLY A 120 20.65 -25.68 -24.89
CA GLY A 120 20.36 -27.11 -24.82
C GLY A 120 19.97 -27.63 -23.42
N GLN A 121 19.48 -26.77 -22.53
CA GLN A 121 18.99 -27.19 -21.21
C GLN A 121 17.70 -28.01 -21.31
N TYR A 122 16.83 -27.64 -22.24
CA TYR A 122 15.62 -28.37 -22.65
C TYR A 122 15.29 -27.97 -24.09
N THR A 123 14.42 -28.73 -24.75
CA THR A 123 14.00 -28.49 -26.13
C THR A 123 12.78 -27.57 -26.22
N GLU A 124 12.54 -27.03 -27.41
CA GLU A 124 11.28 -26.32 -27.71
C GLU A 124 10.06 -27.23 -27.48
N ALA A 125 10.15 -28.51 -27.85
CA ALA A 125 9.07 -29.47 -27.64
C ALA A 125 8.76 -29.66 -26.14
N ASP A 126 9.79 -29.77 -25.29
CA ASP A 126 9.62 -29.90 -23.83
C ASP A 126 8.89 -28.67 -23.26
N TYR A 127 9.24 -27.47 -23.73
CA TYR A 127 8.58 -26.24 -23.29
C TYR A 127 7.12 -26.14 -23.76
N LEU A 128 6.83 -26.48 -25.01
CA LEU A 128 5.46 -26.47 -25.54
C LEU A 128 4.57 -27.52 -24.85
N GLU A 129 5.10 -28.73 -24.62
CA GLU A 129 4.40 -29.76 -23.86
C GLU A 129 4.11 -29.29 -22.42
N ALA A 130 5.07 -28.60 -21.79
CA ALA A 130 4.86 -28.03 -20.47
C ALA A 130 3.81 -26.90 -20.46
N LEU A 131 3.74 -26.06 -21.52
CA LEU A 131 2.66 -25.08 -21.65
C LEU A 131 1.29 -25.75 -21.73
N ASP A 132 1.15 -26.75 -22.62
CA ASP A 132 -0.10 -27.47 -22.81
C ASP A 132 -0.54 -28.26 -21.57
N GLY A 133 0.43 -28.78 -20.81
CA GLY A 133 0.16 -29.51 -19.56
C GLY A 133 -0.24 -28.62 -18.39
N HIS A 134 0.17 -27.34 -18.37
CA HIS A 134 0.03 -26.46 -17.20
C HIS A 134 -0.93 -25.28 -17.39
N PHE A 135 -1.37 -24.99 -18.62
CA PHE A 135 -2.30 -23.90 -18.91
C PHE A 135 -3.56 -24.41 -19.62
N PRO A 136 -4.75 -23.98 -19.18
CA PRO A 136 -5.98 -24.21 -19.92
C PRO A 136 -5.96 -23.58 -21.33
N ASP A 137 -6.57 -24.25 -22.30
CA ASP A 137 -6.64 -23.77 -23.70
C ASP A 137 -7.26 -22.37 -23.80
N ASP A 138 -8.31 -22.08 -23.03
CA ASP A 138 -8.98 -20.78 -23.03
C ASP A 138 -8.07 -19.64 -22.54
N VAL A 139 -7.11 -19.93 -21.66
CA VAL A 139 -6.07 -18.98 -21.23
C VAL A 139 -5.06 -18.76 -22.35
N LEU A 140 -4.61 -19.83 -23.01
CA LEU A 140 -3.62 -19.76 -24.08
C LEU A 140 -4.17 -19.09 -25.36
N GLU A 141 -5.47 -19.29 -25.64
CA GLU A 141 -6.19 -18.68 -26.76
C GLU A 141 -6.70 -17.26 -26.47
N GLN A 142 -6.60 -16.79 -25.22
CA GLN A 142 -7.07 -15.47 -24.83
C GLN A 142 -6.43 -14.37 -25.68
N SER A 143 -7.26 -13.45 -26.18
CA SER A 143 -6.78 -12.30 -26.94
C SER A 143 -6.01 -11.30 -26.06
N VAL A 144 -4.82 -10.89 -26.49
CA VAL A 144 -3.99 -9.93 -25.77
C VAL A 144 -4.28 -8.51 -26.27
N SER A 145 -4.86 -7.65 -25.42
CA SER A 145 -5.07 -6.23 -25.77
C SER A 145 -3.74 -5.49 -25.79
N VAL A 146 -3.33 -4.97 -26.94
CA VAL A 146 -2.15 -4.12 -27.07
C VAL A 146 -2.58 -2.67 -26.80
N TYR A 147 -2.02 -2.04 -25.75
CA TYR A 147 -2.12 -0.59 -25.62
C TYR A 147 -1.45 0.05 -26.83
N GLN A 148 -2.23 0.83 -27.59
CA GLN A 148 -1.79 1.58 -28.76
C GLN A 148 -0.83 2.69 -28.33
N THR A 149 0.45 2.38 -28.18
CA THR A 149 1.50 3.40 -28.26
C THR A 149 2.17 3.27 -29.62
N ASN A 150 1.73 4.10 -30.56
CA ASN A 150 2.32 4.41 -31.87
C ASN A 150 2.51 3.22 -32.84
N GLU A 151 1.59 3.11 -33.80
CA GLU A 151 1.75 2.54 -35.16
C GLU A 151 2.76 1.39 -35.34
N ARG A 152 2.56 0.28 -34.62
CA ARG A 152 2.93 -1.05 -35.11
C ARG A 152 1.73 -1.97 -34.97
N ILE A 153 1.02 -2.14 -36.08
CA ILE A 153 0.15 -3.29 -36.30
C ILE A 153 1.06 -4.51 -36.09
N LEU A 154 0.88 -5.21 -34.96
CA LEU A 154 1.43 -6.55 -34.86
C LEU A 154 0.69 -7.40 -35.89
N ASP A 155 1.41 -8.19 -36.68
CA ASP A 155 0.79 -9.18 -37.59
C ASP A 155 -0.27 -10.00 -36.84
N ASP A 156 -1.32 -10.41 -37.55
CA ASP A 156 -2.47 -11.16 -37.02
C ASP A 156 -2.08 -12.39 -36.16
N GLU A 157 -0.84 -12.88 -36.32
CA GLU A 157 -0.19 -13.95 -35.57
C GLU A 157 0.05 -13.62 -34.08
N GLN A 158 -0.08 -12.38 -33.60
CA GLN A 158 0.25 -12.00 -32.21
C GLN A 158 -0.96 -11.75 -31.32
N LYS A 159 -2.13 -12.24 -31.74
CA LYS A 159 -3.39 -11.96 -31.03
C LYS A 159 -3.56 -12.78 -29.75
N THR A 160 -2.93 -13.94 -29.60
CA THR A 160 -3.15 -14.84 -28.46
C THR A 160 -1.97 -14.89 -27.48
N VAL A 161 -2.24 -15.31 -26.24
CA VAL A 161 -1.20 -15.55 -25.23
C VAL A 161 -0.20 -16.60 -25.73
N ARG A 162 -0.69 -17.70 -26.31
CA ARG A 162 0.11 -18.78 -26.89
C ARG A 162 1.14 -18.25 -27.89
N ALA A 163 0.68 -17.56 -28.93
CA ALA A 163 1.57 -17.08 -29.98
C ALA A 163 2.62 -16.08 -29.46
N ARG A 164 2.31 -15.36 -28.37
CA ARG A 164 3.27 -14.47 -27.70
C ARG A 164 4.36 -15.25 -26.95
N LEU A 165 4.01 -16.36 -26.30
CA LEU A 165 4.93 -17.22 -25.55
C LEU A 165 5.81 -18.08 -26.46
N GLU A 166 5.29 -18.53 -27.61
CA GLU A 166 5.99 -19.36 -28.59
C GLU A 166 6.98 -18.57 -29.46
N ARG A 167 6.93 -17.23 -29.41
CA ARG A 167 7.69 -16.37 -30.31
C ARG A 167 9.20 -16.43 -30.04
N ASN A 168 9.97 -16.66 -31.10
CA ASN A 168 11.44 -16.60 -31.11
C ASN A 168 12.09 -17.53 -30.07
N LEU A 169 11.49 -18.69 -29.80
CA LEU A 169 12.11 -19.74 -29.00
C LEU A 169 13.38 -20.24 -29.70
N GLY A 170 14.44 -20.51 -28.94
CA GLY A 170 15.72 -20.99 -29.46
C GLY A 170 16.51 -19.98 -30.31
N ILE A 171 16.06 -18.73 -30.45
CA ILE A 171 16.78 -17.66 -31.15
C ILE A 171 17.45 -16.76 -30.10
N PRO A 172 18.80 -16.80 -29.96
CA PRO A 172 19.51 -15.91 -29.06
C PRO A 172 19.24 -14.44 -29.41
N THR A 173 18.90 -13.62 -28.41
CA THR A 173 18.77 -12.17 -28.63
C THR A 173 20.14 -11.55 -28.89
N ALA A 174 20.22 -10.46 -29.67
CA ALA A 174 21.50 -9.80 -29.99
C ALA A 174 22.29 -9.33 -28.74
N ASP A 175 21.60 -9.10 -27.62
CA ASP A 175 22.17 -8.76 -26.30
C ASP A 175 22.37 -10.02 -25.43
N PHE A 176 22.72 -11.15 -26.04
CA PHE A 176 22.98 -12.42 -25.34
C PHE A 176 24.28 -12.32 -24.54
N ASP A 177 24.15 -12.14 -23.24
CA ASP A 177 25.21 -12.41 -22.28
C ASP A 177 25.03 -13.84 -21.74
N PRO A 178 25.96 -14.78 -21.99
CA PRO A 178 25.89 -16.14 -21.46
C PRO A 178 25.96 -16.20 -19.92
N SER A 179 26.27 -15.08 -19.25
CA SER A 179 26.19 -14.91 -17.80
C SER A 179 24.81 -14.40 -17.31
N GLU A 180 23.92 -13.97 -18.20
CA GLU A 180 22.51 -13.72 -17.87
C GLU A 180 21.77 -15.06 -17.67
N THR A 181 21.15 -15.18 -16.49
CA THR A 181 20.57 -16.40 -15.92
C THR A 181 19.62 -17.16 -16.85
N TYR A 182 20.01 -18.39 -17.20
CA TYR A 182 19.08 -19.43 -17.64
C TYR A 182 18.00 -19.64 -16.57
N ILE A 183 16.81 -20.05 -17.00
CA ILE A 183 15.72 -20.45 -16.11
C ILE A 183 15.41 -21.92 -16.32
N ASP A 184 15.27 -22.66 -15.22
CA ASP A 184 14.76 -24.02 -15.25
C ASP A 184 13.34 -24.06 -15.82
N LEU A 185 12.97 -25.13 -16.52
CA LEU A 185 11.68 -25.23 -17.20
C LEU A 185 10.51 -25.17 -16.20
N GLU A 186 10.61 -25.87 -15.07
CA GLU A 186 9.57 -25.90 -14.05
C GLU A 186 9.39 -24.51 -13.43
N GLU A 187 10.51 -23.84 -13.15
CA GLU A 187 10.51 -22.46 -12.65
C GLU A 187 9.94 -21.46 -13.66
N ALA A 188 10.22 -21.63 -14.97
CA ALA A 188 9.64 -20.80 -16.02
C ALA A 188 8.13 -20.94 -16.10
N ILE A 189 7.63 -22.18 -16.11
CA ILE A 189 6.20 -22.48 -16.13
C ILE A 189 5.52 -21.92 -14.89
N LYS A 190 6.11 -22.13 -13.70
CA LYS A 190 5.59 -21.58 -12.44
C LYS A 190 5.47 -20.05 -12.47
N ARG A 191 6.50 -19.34 -12.94
CA ARG A 191 6.43 -17.86 -13.09
C ARG A 191 5.38 -17.43 -14.10
N MET A 192 5.23 -18.16 -15.21
CA MET A 192 4.18 -17.88 -16.19
C MET A 192 2.79 -18.12 -15.62
N GLN A 193 2.58 -19.17 -14.82
CA GLN A 193 1.32 -19.44 -14.13
C GLN A 193 0.96 -18.29 -13.19
N ASN A 194 1.93 -17.84 -12.37
CA ASN A 194 1.79 -16.68 -11.49
C ASN A 194 1.47 -15.37 -12.25
N ASN A 195 1.89 -15.27 -13.52
CA ASN A 195 1.63 -14.10 -14.32
C ASN A 195 0.38 -14.20 -15.16
N LEU A 196 -0.10 -15.39 -15.53
CA LEU A 196 -1.16 -15.59 -16.53
C LEU A 196 -2.47 -16.08 -15.91
N LEU A 197 -2.40 -16.81 -14.80
CA LEU A 197 -3.57 -17.30 -14.09
C LEU A 197 -3.97 -16.33 -12.99
N LEU A 198 -5.28 -16.14 -12.84
CA LEU A 198 -5.81 -15.42 -11.69
C LEU A 198 -5.64 -16.29 -10.43
N PRO A 199 -5.34 -15.70 -9.27
CA PRO A 199 -5.25 -16.40 -7.99
C PRO A 199 -6.65 -16.78 -7.50
N ASP A 200 -7.29 -17.76 -8.14
CA ASP A 200 -8.68 -18.16 -7.87
C ASP A 200 -8.88 -18.77 -6.46
N GLN A 201 -7.81 -19.14 -5.77
CA GLN A 201 -7.80 -19.54 -4.36
C GLN A 201 -7.99 -18.37 -3.39
N THR A 202 -7.84 -17.12 -3.83
CA THR A 202 -7.86 -15.92 -2.97
C THR A 202 -9.26 -15.48 -2.59
N GLY A 203 -9.57 -15.39 -1.30
CA GLY A 203 -10.81 -14.79 -0.80
C GLY A 203 -10.89 -13.29 -1.09
N VAL A 204 -12.07 -12.70 -0.94
CA VAL A 204 -12.29 -11.26 -1.13
C VAL A 204 -12.98 -10.68 0.09
N VAL A 205 -12.39 -9.63 0.64
CA VAL A 205 -12.96 -8.79 1.68
C VAL A 205 -13.34 -7.45 1.04
N ASP A 206 -14.61 -7.10 1.12
CA ASP A 206 -15.09 -5.79 0.71
C ASP A 206 -14.94 -4.79 1.87
N VAL A 207 -14.44 -3.61 1.55
CA VAL A 207 -14.25 -2.50 2.49
C VAL A 207 -15.02 -1.29 1.93
N PRO A 208 -16.34 -1.21 2.17
CA PRO A 208 -17.18 -0.24 1.49
C PRO A 208 -16.79 1.18 1.91
N LEU A 209 -16.20 1.92 0.97
CA LEU A 209 -15.86 3.33 1.11
C LEU A 209 -16.54 4.13 0.01
N GLU A 210 -17.51 4.94 0.42
CA GLU A 210 -18.13 5.93 -0.44
C GLU A 210 -17.09 7.01 -0.79
N LEU A 211 -16.55 6.94 -2.00
CA LEU A 211 -15.75 7.99 -2.62
C LEU A 211 -16.38 8.27 -3.99
N GLU A 212 -16.67 9.54 -4.28
CA GLU A 212 -17.22 9.90 -5.58
C GLU A 212 -16.17 9.68 -6.67
N SER A 213 -16.49 8.84 -7.65
CA SER A 213 -15.73 8.76 -8.89
C SER A 213 -16.05 9.98 -9.74
N THR A 214 -15.07 10.83 -10.00
CA THR A 214 -15.24 11.87 -11.00
C THR A 214 -14.88 11.28 -12.37
N ASP A 215 -15.87 11.24 -13.28
CA ASP A 215 -15.65 10.99 -14.72
C ASP A 215 -14.87 12.14 -15.40
N GLU A 216 -14.62 13.23 -14.67
CA GLU A 216 -14.01 14.44 -15.19
C GLU A 216 -12.48 14.29 -15.34
N GLN A 217 -12.01 14.63 -16.54
CA GLN A 217 -10.60 14.79 -16.93
C GLN A 217 -9.83 15.83 -16.10
N ASP A 218 -10.45 16.43 -15.08
CA ASP A 218 -9.86 17.42 -14.19
C ASP A 218 -8.95 16.80 -13.14
N GLY A 219 -8.61 15.50 -13.24
CA GLY A 219 -7.36 14.85 -12.78
C GLY A 219 -6.92 15.03 -11.32
N PHE A 220 -7.66 15.79 -10.51
CA PHE A 220 -7.05 16.49 -9.40
C PHE A 220 -7.96 16.60 -8.18
N ARG A 221 -9.29 16.44 -8.21
CA ARG A 221 -10.10 16.50 -6.99
C ARG A 221 -11.14 15.39 -6.96
N GLN A 222 -11.02 14.49 -5.99
CA GLN A 222 -12.08 13.54 -5.65
C GLN A 222 -12.85 14.12 -4.45
N PRO A 223 -14.08 14.61 -4.63
CA PRO A 223 -14.88 15.08 -3.52
C PRO A 223 -15.22 13.92 -2.58
N LEU A 224 -15.19 14.21 -1.28
CA LEU A 224 -15.73 13.31 -0.27
C LEU A 224 -17.26 13.45 -0.29
N PRO A 225 -18.02 12.34 -0.41
CA PRO A 225 -19.48 12.40 -0.49
C PRO A 225 -20.11 12.89 0.81
N ASN A 226 -19.47 12.56 1.94
CA ASN A 226 -19.94 12.89 3.28
C ASN A 226 -19.07 13.99 3.92
N ALA A 227 -19.56 14.51 5.06
CA ALA A 227 -18.77 15.38 5.92
C ALA A 227 -17.41 14.76 6.25
N THR A 228 -16.40 15.59 6.46
CA THR A 228 -15.01 15.15 6.72
C THR A 228 -14.93 14.12 7.86
N ASP A 229 -15.72 14.32 8.91
CA ASP A 229 -15.77 13.46 10.09
C ASP A 229 -16.35 12.07 9.81
N ASP A 230 -17.32 12.01 8.88
CA ASP A 230 -17.91 10.74 8.46
C ASP A 230 -17.05 10.04 7.41
N ALA A 231 -16.30 10.77 6.60
CA ALA A 231 -15.48 10.20 5.54
C ALA A 231 -14.43 9.21 6.09
N PHE A 232 -13.79 9.55 7.20
CA PHE A 232 -12.73 8.77 7.85
C PHE A 232 -13.13 8.18 9.21
N SER A 233 -14.43 8.03 9.46
CA SER A 233 -14.94 7.47 10.72
C SER A 233 -14.44 6.04 10.94
N GLN A 234 -13.91 5.77 12.13
CA GLN A 234 -13.48 4.42 12.51
C GLN A 234 -14.67 3.44 12.51
N GLN A 235 -15.91 3.88 12.77
CA GLN A 235 -17.09 2.99 12.85
C GLN A 235 -17.39 2.23 11.54
N LYS A 236 -16.83 2.68 10.41
CA LYS A 236 -16.99 2.01 9.11
C LYS A 236 -16.42 0.60 9.05
N TRP A 237 -15.57 0.21 10.01
CA TRP A 237 -15.09 -1.18 10.09
C TRP A 237 -16.24 -2.19 10.21
N THR A 238 -17.39 -1.77 10.76
CA THR A 238 -18.58 -2.63 10.91
C THR A 238 -19.22 -3.06 9.59
N ALA A 239 -18.90 -2.36 8.50
CA ALA A 239 -19.37 -2.69 7.16
C ALA A 239 -18.36 -3.54 6.35
N VAL A 240 -17.18 -3.83 6.92
CA VAL A 240 -16.19 -4.72 6.30
C VAL A 240 -16.73 -6.15 6.32
N GLU A 241 -16.74 -6.81 5.16
CA GLU A 241 -17.31 -8.15 5.03
C GLU A 241 -16.52 -9.05 4.08
N VAL A 242 -16.50 -10.36 4.40
CA VAL A 242 -15.98 -11.39 3.49
C VAL A 242 -17.08 -11.73 2.50
N ILE A 243 -16.92 -11.28 1.25
CA ILE A 243 -17.89 -11.54 0.16
C ILE A 243 -17.51 -12.79 -0.66
N ARG A 244 -16.27 -13.26 -0.53
CA ARG A 244 -15.79 -14.51 -1.13
C ARG A 244 -14.80 -15.17 -0.18
N GLU A 245 -15.06 -16.42 0.20
CA GLU A 245 -14.11 -17.20 1.00
C GLU A 245 -12.89 -17.62 0.17
N GLY A 246 -11.71 -17.60 0.80
CA GLY A 246 -10.49 -18.16 0.25
C GLY A 246 -10.41 -19.67 0.46
N SER A 247 -9.74 -20.36 -0.46
CA SER A 247 -9.43 -21.78 -0.34
C SER A 247 -8.36 -22.01 0.72
N SER A 248 -8.36 -23.19 1.34
CA SER A 248 -7.29 -23.62 2.24
C SER A 248 -5.97 -23.75 1.49
N LEU A 249 -4.89 -23.24 2.10
CA LEU A 249 -3.54 -23.27 1.58
C LEU A 249 -2.65 -24.21 2.42
N PRO A 250 -1.65 -24.87 1.82
CA PRO A 250 -0.73 -25.72 2.55
C PRO A 250 0.30 -24.86 3.30
N ARG A 251 0.10 -24.69 4.61
CA ARG A 251 1.05 -23.96 5.47
C ARG A 251 2.15 -24.89 5.99
N GLU A 252 3.40 -24.55 5.69
CA GLU A 252 4.60 -25.24 6.20
C GLU A 252 5.42 -24.37 7.17
N HIS A 253 5.13 -23.07 7.23
CA HIS A 253 5.84 -22.10 8.05
C HIS A 253 4.89 -21.30 8.94
N THR A 254 5.46 -20.64 9.95
CA THR A 254 4.69 -19.80 10.89
C THR A 254 5.15 -18.36 10.73
N PRO A 255 4.26 -17.41 10.36
CA PRO A 255 4.64 -16.02 10.24
C PRO A 255 4.84 -15.38 11.62
N THR A 256 5.72 -14.39 11.69
CA THR A 256 6.00 -13.63 12.93
C THR A 256 5.15 -12.37 12.94
N LEU A 257 4.19 -12.29 13.86
CA LEU A 257 3.37 -11.10 14.07
C LEU A 257 4.06 -10.20 15.10
N SER A 258 4.74 -9.15 14.62
CA SER A 258 5.47 -8.20 15.47
C SER A 258 4.56 -7.08 15.97
N CYS A 259 4.74 -6.70 17.25
CA CYS A 259 4.13 -5.52 17.85
C CYS A 259 5.12 -4.36 17.97
N ASP A 260 6.26 -4.47 17.28
CA ASP A 260 7.37 -3.53 17.39
C ASP A 260 7.68 -2.83 16.05
N ASN A 261 6.95 -3.17 14.98
CA ASN A 261 7.14 -2.54 13.68
C ASN A 261 6.39 -1.20 13.55
N GLU A 262 6.73 -0.44 12.51
CA GLU A 262 6.16 0.89 12.28
C GLU A 262 4.64 0.84 12.08
N THR A 263 4.13 -0.15 11.34
CA THR A 263 2.70 -0.30 11.06
C THR A 263 1.87 -0.52 12.32
N TRP A 264 2.39 -1.27 13.31
CA TRP A 264 1.77 -1.42 14.63
C TRP A 264 1.64 -0.08 15.34
N VAL A 265 2.72 0.71 15.37
CA VAL A 265 2.72 2.04 15.99
C VAL A 265 1.73 2.96 15.28
N GLN A 266 1.76 3.00 13.95
CA GLN A 266 0.86 3.83 13.15
C GLN A 266 -0.61 3.49 13.40
N HIS A 267 -0.97 2.19 13.39
CA HIS A 267 -2.34 1.73 13.62
C HIS A 267 -2.88 2.20 14.97
N HIS A 268 -2.14 1.97 16.05
CA HIS A 268 -2.61 2.31 17.39
C HIS A 268 -2.62 3.81 17.67
N VAL A 269 -1.66 4.57 17.11
CA VAL A 269 -1.68 6.04 17.16
C VAL A 269 -2.89 6.59 16.38
N TRP A 270 -3.14 6.09 15.17
CA TRP A 270 -4.31 6.47 14.38
C TRP A 270 -5.62 6.16 15.11
N ARG A 271 -5.70 4.99 15.76
CA ARG A 271 -6.86 4.64 16.58
C ARG A 271 -7.09 5.63 17.72
N ALA A 272 -6.01 6.04 18.40
CA ALA A 272 -6.08 6.91 19.57
C ALA A 272 -6.30 8.40 19.23
N TYR A 273 -5.74 8.91 18.13
CA TYR A 273 -5.70 10.34 17.82
C TYR A 273 -6.35 10.72 16.47
N GLY A 274 -6.86 9.76 15.69
CA GLY A 274 -7.54 9.98 14.40
C GLY A 274 -6.57 10.45 13.30
N HIS A 275 -6.99 11.02 12.17
CA HIS A 275 -8.12 10.75 11.27
C HIS A 275 -7.57 10.27 9.90
N ILE A 276 -6.44 10.85 9.48
CA ILE A 276 -5.84 10.61 8.17
C ILE A 276 -4.48 9.96 8.37
N ARG A 277 -4.29 8.80 7.74
CA ARG A 277 -2.99 8.17 7.55
C ARG A 277 -2.28 8.74 6.33
N GLU A 278 -0.96 8.82 6.37
CA GLU A 278 -0.14 9.35 5.27
C GLU A 278 -0.63 10.72 4.79
N ALA A 279 -0.89 11.58 5.77
CA ALA A 279 -1.49 12.88 5.57
C ALA A 279 -0.49 13.82 4.88
N VAL A 280 -0.94 14.52 3.83
CA VAL A 280 -0.06 15.40 3.06
C VAL A 280 0.28 16.69 3.83
N VAL A 281 1.57 16.96 3.98
CA VAL A 281 2.14 18.18 4.56
C VAL A 281 2.97 18.90 3.49
N PRO A 282 2.75 20.19 3.25
CA PRO A 282 3.52 20.92 2.25
C PRO A 282 4.94 21.23 2.72
N SER A 283 5.87 21.27 1.76
CA SER A 283 7.16 21.91 1.95
C SER A 283 7.05 23.42 1.76
N GLN A 284 7.76 24.19 2.60
CA GLN A 284 7.93 25.63 2.39
C GLN A 284 9.12 25.95 1.47
N GLN A 285 10.03 24.99 1.27
CA GLN A 285 11.29 25.22 0.56
C GLN A 285 11.19 24.87 -0.92
N ASP A 286 10.32 23.93 -1.27
CA ASP A 286 10.13 23.43 -2.63
C ASP A 286 8.65 23.06 -2.87
N ASN A 287 8.32 22.66 -4.09
CA ASN A 287 6.98 22.17 -4.43
C ASN A 287 6.75 20.71 -4.02
N ALA A 288 7.53 20.18 -3.06
CA ALA A 288 7.37 18.80 -2.61
C ALA A 288 6.21 18.66 -1.61
N GLU A 289 5.62 17.48 -1.61
CA GLU A 289 4.64 17.02 -0.66
C GLU A 289 5.32 15.99 0.24
N TYR A 290 5.25 16.19 1.56
CA TYR A 290 5.67 15.20 2.54
C TYR A 290 4.44 14.47 3.06
N LEU A 291 4.61 13.21 3.49
CA LEU A 291 3.54 12.42 4.08
C LEU A 291 3.87 12.25 5.55
N ILE A 292 3.04 12.77 6.45
CA ILE A 292 3.15 12.46 7.88
C ILE A 292 2.29 11.23 8.17
N ASP A 293 2.80 10.31 8.99
CA ASP A 293 2.18 9.00 9.15
C ASP A 293 0.75 9.07 9.66
N VAL A 294 0.50 9.90 10.68
CA VAL A 294 -0.83 10.13 11.24
C VAL A 294 -1.07 11.61 11.44
N MET A 295 -2.21 12.09 10.96
CA MET A 295 -2.71 13.43 11.25
C MET A 295 -4.07 13.37 11.92
N GLY A 296 -4.13 13.90 13.13
CA GLY A 296 -5.32 14.02 13.96
C GLY A 296 -5.82 15.46 14.05
N PHE A 297 -7.13 15.59 14.23
CA PHE A 297 -7.83 16.86 14.39
C PHE A 297 -8.69 16.79 15.65
N GLU A 298 -8.48 17.72 16.57
CA GLU A 298 -9.32 17.84 17.75
C GLU A 298 -10.75 18.24 17.35
N ASP A 299 -11.75 17.52 17.88
CA ASP A 299 -13.18 17.70 17.64
C ASP A 299 -13.65 17.59 16.16
N GLY A 300 -12.94 16.85 15.31
CA GLY A 300 -13.38 16.63 13.91
C GLY A 300 -13.24 17.87 13.01
N LYS A 301 -12.35 18.79 13.37
CA LYS A 301 -12.22 20.05 12.62
C LYS A 301 -11.29 19.90 11.43
N ALA A 302 -11.73 20.35 10.26
CA ALA A 302 -10.85 20.51 9.10
C ALA A 302 -9.71 21.51 9.42
N PRO A 303 -8.53 21.39 8.77
CA PRO A 303 -7.38 22.29 9.01
C PRO A 303 -7.74 23.78 9.00
N ALA A 304 -8.60 24.19 8.05
CA ALA A 304 -9.04 25.58 7.92
C ALA A 304 -9.84 26.07 9.15
N LYS A 305 -10.63 25.21 9.78
CA LYS A 305 -11.36 25.55 11.02
C LYS A 305 -10.37 25.71 12.18
N ILE A 306 -9.34 24.86 12.27
CA ILE A 306 -8.31 24.97 13.31
C ILE A 306 -7.49 26.25 13.13
N TYR A 307 -7.20 26.64 11.88
CA TYR A 307 -6.48 27.87 11.56
C TYR A 307 -7.30 29.14 11.87
N GLN A 308 -8.60 29.13 11.61
CA GLN A 308 -9.48 30.29 11.81
C GLN A 308 -9.98 30.46 13.24
N GLU A 309 -10.09 29.38 14.00
CA GLU A 309 -10.61 29.39 15.37
C GLU A 309 -9.50 29.57 16.42
N ASP A 310 -9.89 30.03 17.61
CA ASP A 310 -9.01 30.36 18.75
C ASP A 310 -7.93 29.29 19.05
N ASN A 311 -6.78 29.76 19.55
CA ASN A 311 -5.53 29.04 19.81
C ASN A 311 -5.61 27.88 20.83
N SER A 312 -6.81 27.40 21.12
CA SER A 312 -7.08 26.25 21.95
C SER A 312 -7.08 24.92 21.20
N LYS A 313 -7.28 24.92 19.88
CA LYS A 313 -7.46 23.68 19.09
C LYS A 313 -6.15 23.05 18.63
N LYS A 314 -6.12 21.71 18.54
CA LYS A 314 -4.95 20.93 18.10
C LYS A 314 -5.12 20.30 16.71
N LEU A 315 -4.20 20.61 15.80
CA LEU A 315 -3.80 19.76 14.67
C LEU A 315 -2.58 18.95 15.10
N ILE A 316 -2.78 17.65 15.29
CA ILE A 316 -1.77 16.72 15.79
C ILE A 316 -1.12 16.03 14.59
N GLY A 317 0.20 16.15 14.46
CA GLY A 317 0.99 15.35 13.54
C GLY A 317 1.79 14.32 14.31
N VAL A 318 1.80 13.07 13.86
CA VAL A 318 2.62 12.02 14.46
C VAL A 318 3.45 11.33 13.39
N GLU A 319 4.75 11.28 13.61
CA GLU A 319 5.69 10.43 12.89
C GLU A 319 5.90 9.15 13.71
N ALA A 320 5.65 7.99 13.13
CA ALA A 320 5.77 6.70 13.78
C ALA A 320 7.06 6.00 13.34
N LYS A 321 7.72 5.30 14.26
CA LYS A 321 8.97 4.58 14.00
C LYS A 321 8.98 3.24 14.72
N GLY A 322 9.36 2.18 14.02
CA GLY A 322 9.48 0.81 14.55
C GLY A 322 10.89 0.43 15.03
N ASP A 323 11.03 -0.83 15.45
CA ASP A 323 12.25 -1.46 15.97
C ASP A 323 13.51 -1.25 15.14
N SER A 324 13.39 -1.36 13.81
CA SER A 324 14.53 -1.25 12.91
C SER A 324 14.98 0.19 12.64
N THR A 325 14.18 1.20 13.02
CA THR A 325 14.36 2.59 12.57
C THR A 325 15.02 3.51 13.58
N VAL A 326 15.25 3.07 14.82
CA VAL A 326 15.85 3.89 15.89
C VAL A 326 17.14 3.28 16.45
N ALA A 327 17.81 2.44 15.65
CA ALA A 327 18.92 1.61 16.10
C ALA A 327 20.31 2.24 15.86
N THR A 328 20.46 3.07 14.82
CA THR A 328 21.76 3.63 14.44
C THR A 328 21.78 5.16 14.49
N THR A 329 22.98 5.75 14.57
CA THR A 329 23.15 7.21 14.53
C THR A 329 22.61 7.81 13.23
N GLU A 330 22.85 7.16 12.09
CA GLU A 330 22.37 7.62 10.78
C GLU A 330 20.84 7.71 10.75
N GLN A 331 20.16 6.65 11.21
CA GLN A 331 18.70 6.63 11.28
C GLN A 331 18.14 7.69 12.25
N ILE A 332 18.82 7.91 13.37
CA ILE A 332 18.45 8.98 14.31
C ILE A 332 18.51 10.35 13.62
N GLU A 333 19.57 10.64 12.86
CA GLU A 333 19.68 11.91 12.12
C GLU A 333 18.63 12.02 11.00
N GLU A 334 18.30 10.92 10.32
CA GLU A 334 17.22 10.90 9.32
C GLU A 334 15.86 11.26 9.94
N ILE A 335 15.52 10.65 11.09
CA ILE A 335 14.30 10.96 11.82
C ILE A 335 14.29 12.42 12.27
N ARG A 336 15.42 12.93 12.78
CA ARG A 336 15.52 14.34 13.18
C ARG A 336 15.25 15.27 12.00
N ALA A 337 15.91 15.04 10.87
CA ALA A 337 15.71 15.83 9.66
C ALA A 337 14.25 15.79 9.20
N GLN A 338 13.59 14.64 9.31
CA GLN A 338 12.17 14.50 8.97
C GLN A 338 11.26 15.30 9.92
N LEU A 339 11.48 15.22 11.24
CA LEU A 339 10.73 16.00 12.23
C LEU A 339 10.94 17.52 12.04
N GLU A 340 12.17 17.94 11.76
CA GLU A 340 12.49 19.35 11.47
C GLU A 340 11.77 19.85 10.20
N ARG A 341 11.64 19.01 9.16
CA ARG A 341 10.84 19.33 7.97
C ARG A 341 9.37 19.53 8.33
N TYR A 342 8.77 18.66 9.14
CA TYR A 342 7.39 18.82 9.57
C TYR A 342 7.19 20.06 10.44
N GLN A 343 8.10 20.38 11.36
CA GLN A 343 8.02 21.64 12.12
C GLN A 343 8.13 22.86 11.21
N SER A 344 9.05 22.81 10.24
CA SER A 344 9.30 23.91 9.29
C SER A 344 8.21 24.06 8.24
N SER A 345 7.28 23.10 8.11
CA SER A 345 6.10 23.25 7.26
C SER A 345 5.19 24.39 7.71
N GLY A 346 5.21 24.73 9.01
CA GLY A 346 4.37 25.77 9.60
C GLY A 346 2.90 25.36 9.76
N VAL A 347 2.54 24.08 9.60
CA VAL A 347 1.13 23.68 9.59
C VAL A 347 0.69 22.79 10.74
N ILE A 348 1.63 22.20 11.47
CA ILE A 348 1.35 21.28 12.57
C ILE A 348 1.44 22.02 13.89
N THR A 349 0.35 22.01 14.65
CA THR A 349 0.33 22.65 15.99
C THR A 349 1.05 21.82 17.04
N HIS A 350 0.92 20.49 17.00
CA HIS A 350 1.51 19.59 17.98
C HIS A 350 2.13 18.40 17.22
N LEU A 351 3.46 18.36 17.17
CA LEU A 351 4.20 17.28 16.50
C LEU A 351 4.70 16.27 17.53
N TYR A 352 4.47 14.99 17.29
CA TYR A 352 4.97 13.90 18.11
C TYR A 352 5.81 12.93 17.28
N LEU A 353 6.81 12.33 17.92
CA LEU A 353 7.42 11.07 17.51
C LEU A 353 6.73 9.94 18.29
N ALA A 354 6.30 8.87 17.62
CA ALA A 354 5.75 7.68 18.26
C ALA A 354 6.68 6.48 18.04
N VAL A 355 6.95 5.72 19.10
CA VAL A 355 7.81 4.53 19.08
C VAL A 355 7.19 3.40 19.92
N PRO A 356 7.57 2.11 19.73
CA PRO A 356 7.21 1.08 20.68
C PRO A 356 7.78 1.39 22.07
N GLN A 357 7.05 1.04 23.13
CA GLN A 357 7.38 1.40 24.51
C GLN A 357 8.80 1.00 24.93
N GLN A 358 9.29 -0.13 24.45
CA GLN A 358 10.64 -0.61 24.72
C GLN A 358 11.76 0.24 24.08
N TYR A 359 11.43 1.10 23.10
CA TYR A 359 12.36 2.02 22.44
C TYR A 359 12.20 3.48 22.91
N GLN A 360 11.53 3.71 24.05
CA GLN A 360 11.35 5.05 24.60
C GLN A 360 12.68 5.81 24.73
N ALA A 361 13.73 5.16 25.25
CA ALA A 361 15.04 5.80 25.44
C ALA A 361 15.67 6.25 24.11
N ASN A 362 15.50 5.47 23.04
CA ASN A 362 15.95 5.86 21.69
C ASN A 362 15.14 7.06 21.18
N GLY A 363 13.83 7.07 21.39
CA GLY A 363 12.98 8.23 21.08
C GLY A 363 13.42 9.49 21.84
N GLU A 364 13.73 9.38 23.13
CA GLU A 364 14.29 10.49 23.92
C GLU A 364 15.62 10.99 23.35
N GLN A 365 16.49 10.09 22.89
CA GLN A 365 17.75 10.44 22.24
C GLN A 365 17.55 11.18 20.91
N VAL A 366 16.57 10.77 20.09
CA VAL A 366 16.21 11.50 18.86
C VAL A 366 15.85 12.95 19.20
N LEU A 367 15.06 13.16 20.24
CA LEU A 367 14.52 14.47 20.63
C LEU A 367 15.43 15.29 21.58
N ALA A 368 16.67 14.85 21.80
CA ALA A 368 17.62 15.50 22.73
C ALA A 368 18.35 16.73 22.15
N VAL A 369 17.96 17.18 20.95
CA VAL A 369 18.50 18.37 20.29
C VAL A 369 17.58 19.57 20.45
N ASP A 370 18.15 20.78 20.53
CA ASP A 370 17.39 22.02 20.80
C ASP A 370 16.33 22.33 19.72
N SER A 371 16.61 22.01 18.46
CA SER A 371 15.68 22.20 17.33
C SER A 371 14.36 21.46 17.53
N LEU A 372 14.39 20.30 18.18
CA LEU A 372 13.22 19.46 18.46
C LEU A 372 12.67 19.64 19.88
N SER A 373 13.02 20.73 20.57
CA SER A 373 12.54 21.02 21.94
C SER A 373 11.01 21.07 22.06
N LYS A 374 10.30 21.42 20.97
CA LYS A 374 8.83 21.46 20.92
C LYS A 374 8.15 20.12 20.57
N VAL A 375 8.90 19.13 20.11
CA VAL A 375 8.35 17.83 19.69
C VAL A 375 8.06 16.97 20.92
N GLY A 376 6.88 16.35 20.94
CA GLY A 376 6.47 15.39 21.96
C GLY A 376 6.92 13.96 21.65
N LEU A 377 6.80 13.08 22.63
CA LEU A 377 7.08 11.65 22.50
C LEU A 377 5.86 10.84 22.94
N MET A 378 5.44 9.93 22.07
CA MET A 378 4.44 8.92 22.33
C MET A 378 5.10 7.54 22.37
N THR A 379 4.60 6.67 23.24
CA THR A 379 4.97 5.26 23.27
C THR A 379 3.74 4.39 23.02
N VAL A 380 3.93 3.28 22.28
CA VAL A 380 2.88 2.29 22.03
C VAL A 380 3.27 0.98 22.70
N SER A 381 2.42 0.47 23.58
CA SER A 381 2.65 -0.80 24.26
C SER A 381 2.35 -2.00 23.34
N ARG A 382 2.74 -3.20 23.78
CA ARG A 382 2.39 -4.46 23.07
C ARG A 382 0.90 -4.79 23.09
N SER A 383 0.10 -4.11 23.91
CA SER A 383 -1.37 -4.23 23.89
C SER A 383 -2.03 -3.12 23.08
N GLY A 384 -1.24 -2.27 22.41
CA GLY A 384 -1.75 -1.15 21.61
C GLY A 384 -2.12 0.08 22.41
N GLU A 385 -1.74 0.16 23.69
CA GLU A 385 -1.98 1.35 24.51
C GLU A 385 -1.00 2.46 24.12
N VAL A 386 -1.52 3.65 23.79
CA VAL A 386 -0.72 4.82 23.43
C VAL A 386 -0.58 5.73 24.65
N THR A 387 0.65 6.01 25.07
CA THR A 387 0.97 6.90 26.20
C THR A 387 1.82 8.08 25.73
N ILE A 388 1.48 9.31 26.14
CA ILE A 388 2.34 10.47 25.95
C ILE A 388 3.37 10.52 27.08
N THR A 389 4.65 10.32 26.76
CA THR A 389 5.75 10.38 27.74
C THR A 389 6.41 11.75 27.79
N ARG A 390 6.28 12.54 26.72
CA ARG A 390 6.66 13.95 26.64
C ARG A 390 5.60 14.71 25.86
N GLU A 391 4.98 15.71 26.48
CA GLU A 391 3.95 16.52 25.79
C GLU A 391 4.59 17.43 24.74
N ALA A 392 3.97 17.49 23.56
CA ALA A 392 4.39 18.41 22.50
C ALA A 392 4.04 19.85 22.90
N MET A 393 4.92 20.79 22.60
CA MET A 393 4.62 22.21 22.75
C MET A 393 3.88 22.72 21.51
N ARG A 394 2.90 23.59 21.74
CA ARG A 394 2.16 24.24 20.65
C ARG A 394 3.11 25.05 19.75
N SER A 395 2.95 24.85 18.45
CA SER A 395 3.40 25.73 17.38
C SER A 395 2.18 26.41 16.75
N GLU A 396 2.35 27.67 16.36
CA GLU A 396 1.30 28.42 15.66
C GLU A 396 1.24 27.96 14.20
N MET A 397 0.03 27.79 13.66
CA MET A 397 -0.15 27.50 12.25
C MET A 397 0.06 28.77 11.42
N GLU A 398 0.83 28.66 10.36
CA GLU A 398 1.05 29.71 9.37
C GLU A 398 0.04 29.62 8.22
N PHE A 399 -0.37 28.39 7.87
CA PHE A 399 -1.22 28.06 6.72
C PHE A 399 -2.13 26.86 7.03
N ASP A 400 -3.25 26.76 6.31
CA ASP A 400 -4.19 25.61 6.34
C ASP A 400 -4.20 24.80 5.03
N GLY A 401 -3.28 25.14 4.11
CA GLY A 401 -3.09 24.46 2.84
C GLY A 401 -1.93 24.97 2.00
N TYR A 402 -1.92 24.61 0.72
CA TYR A 402 -0.83 24.88 -0.20
C TYR A 402 -1.32 24.95 -1.66
N ILE A 403 -0.52 25.54 -2.55
CA ILE A 403 -0.83 25.59 -3.99
C ILE A 403 -0.05 24.50 -4.72
N LYS A 404 -0.75 23.64 -5.46
CA LYS A 404 -0.15 22.68 -6.38
C LYS A 404 -0.20 23.21 -7.81
N ARG A 405 0.94 23.26 -8.49
CA ARG A 405 1.04 23.61 -9.91
C ARG A 405 0.98 22.36 -10.78
N SER A 406 0.12 22.38 -11.80
CA SER A 406 0.11 21.39 -12.88
C SER A 406 -0.02 22.12 -14.21
N GLY A 407 1.07 22.14 -14.99
CA GLY A 407 1.17 22.99 -16.18
C GLY A 407 1.06 24.48 -15.82
N SER A 408 0.13 25.19 -16.45
CA SER A 408 -0.17 26.59 -16.18
C SER A 408 -1.17 26.82 -15.04
N ASN A 409 -1.71 25.75 -14.45
CA ASN A 409 -2.82 25.85 -13.51
C ASN A 409 -2.34 25.72 -12.05
N GLU A 410 -2.89 26.55 -11.18
CA GLU A 410 -2.66 26.55 -9.73
C GLU A 410 -3.92 26.06 -9.01
N TYR A 411 -3.75 25.08 -8.14
CA TYR A 411 -4.85 24.49 -7.39
C TYR A 411 -4.58 24.56 -5.89
N PRO A 412 -5.42 25.26 -5.10
CA PRO A 412 -5.32 25.17 -3.65
C PRO A 412 -5.65 23.76 -3.20
N ARG A 413 -4.90 23.31 -2.19
CA ARG A 413 -4.97 22.01 -1.55
C ARG A 413 -4.97 22.20 -0.06
N SER A 414 -5.72 21.36 0.60
CA SER A 414 -5.83 21.38 2.04
C SER A 414 -4.94 20.32 2.63
N ILE A 415 -4.48 20.58 3.84
CA ILE A 415 -3.51 19.74 4.51
C ILE A 415 -4.16 18.40 4.86
N GLY A 416 -3.38 17.34 4.75
CA GLY A 416 -3.77 15.99 5.08
C GLY A 416 -4.44 15.25 3.93
N PHE A 417 -5.48 15.82 3.32
CA PHE A 417 -6.34 15.12 2.35
C PHE A 417 -5.72 14.87 0.98
N GLY A 418 -4.63 15.56 0.65
CA GLY A 418 -3.92 15.42 -0.63
C GLY A 418 -4.81 15.71 -1.83
N ASN A 419 -5.20 14.67 -2.57
CA ASN A 419 -6.07 14.78 -3.75
C ASN A 419 -7.58 14.69 -3.43
N LEU A 420 -7.94 14.38 -2.19
CA LEU A 420 -9.33 14.41 -1.74
C LEU A 420 -9.75 15.84 -1.41
N ARG A 421 -11.02 16.16 -1.65
CA ARG A 421 -11.62 17.44 -1.27
C ARG A 421 -12.70 17.20 -0.21
N PRO A 422 -12.49 17.60 1.04
CA PRO A 422 -13.53 17.56 2.05
C PRO A 422 -14.72 18.45 1.67
N ARG A 423 -15.94 17.95 1.92
CA ARG A 423 -17.18 18.62 1.52
C ARG A 423 -17.42 19.93 2.29
N ASP A 424 -17.03 19.95 3.57
CA ASP A 424 -17.27 21.07 4.48
C ASP A 424 -16.08 22.03 4.60
N GLU A 425 -15.18 21.97 3.61
CA GLU A 425 -14.02 22.82 3.58
C GLU A 425 -14.37 24.24 3.14
N PRO A 426 -13.91 25.28 3.86
CA PRO A 426 -14.13 26.66 3.44
C PRO A 426 -13.62 26.91 2.01
N GLU A 427 -14.27 27.82 1.29
CA GLU A 427 -13.84 28.20 -0.07
C GLU A 427 -12.42 28.80 -0.11
N HIS A 428 -11.96 29.36 1.01
CA HIS A 428 -10.63 29.91 1.16
C HIS A 428 -9.75 29.03 2.05
N VAL A 429 -8.77 28.42 1.40
CA VAL A 429 -7.53 27.93 1.99
C VAL A 429 -6.55 29.10 1.96
N ALA A 430 -5.89 29.44 3.08
CA ALA A 430 -4.73 30.32 3.16
C ALA A 430 -3.48 29.50 2.84
N PRO A 431 -3.07 29.41 1.56
CA PRO A 431 -2.09 28.42 1.17
C PRO A 431 -0.68 28.98 1.31
N CYS A 432 0.28 28.13 1.66
CA CYS A 432 1.68 28.46 1.44
C CYS A 432 1.90 28.74 -0.06
N ARG A 433 2.30 29.97 -0.39
CA ARG A 433 2.74 30.33 -1.75
C ARG A 433 4.23 30.02 -1.85
N VAL A 434 4.54 28.81 -2.32
CA VAL A 434 5.91 28.43 -2.68
C VAL A 434 6.35 29.36 -3.83
N GLY A 435 7.49 30.04 -3.64
CA GLY A 435 8.05 31.03 -4.55
C GLY A 435 8.47 30.46 -5.90
#